data_AF-A0A7S2KU53-F1
#
_entry.id   AF-A0A7S2KU53-F1
#
_cell.length_a   1.000
_cell.length_b   1.000
_cell.length_c   1.000
_cell.angle_alpha   90.00
_cell.angle_beta   90.00
_cell.angle_gamma   90.00
#
_symmetry.space_group_name_H-M   'P 1'
#
loop_
_entity.id
_entity.type
_entity.pdbx_description
1 polymer ?
#
loop_
_entity_poly.entity_id
_entity_poly.type
_entity_poly.pdbx_seq_one_letter_code
_entity_poly.pdbx_strand_id
1 'polypeptide(L)'
;PTPTPTPTQRAEALLQQMELLNGKVKPTTATYNAMMDVWAKHGNNVSRAEAVLRRMQHLYTSGENTEARPNALSYSSLINAYAKSKHRNAALQAEKIFKEQEQDSNIRPVTQT
;
A
#
# COMPACT_ATOMS: atom_id res chain seq x y z
N PRO A 1 -1.44 -27.46 17.85
CA PRO A 1 -2.35 -26.56 17.10
C PRO A 1 -1.58 -25.41 16.43
N THR A 2 -1.57 -25.37 15.10
CA THR A 2 -1.05 -24.20 14.37
C THR A 2 -2.00 -23.01 14.58
N PRO A 3 -1.50 -21.80 14.86
CA PRO A 3 -2.36 -20.64 15.05
C PRO A 3 -3.12 -20.33 13.74
N THR A 4 -4.41 -20.07 13.86
CA THR A 4 -5.23 -19.60 12.72
C THR A 4 -4.67 -18.27 12.20
N PRO A 5 -4.39 -18.15 10.89
CA PRO A 5 -3.80 -16.94 10.35
C PRO A 5 -4.76 -15.76 10.47
N THR A 6 -4.22 -14.62 10.91
CA THR A 6 -4.96 -13.36 11.06
C THR A 6 -5.45 -12.84 9.70
N PRO A 7 -6.46 -11.95 9.66
CA PRO A 7 -6.91 -11.35 8.41
C PRO A 7 -5.78 -10.74 7.59
N THR A 8 -4.80 -10.14 8.27
CA THR A 8 -3.62 -9.53 7.67
C THR A 8 -2.67 -10.56 7.05
N GLN A 9 -2.43 -11.69 7.72
CA GLN A 9 -1.61 -12.79 7.17
C GLN A 9 -2.26 -13.43 5.94
N ARG A 10 -3.59 -13.54 5.92
CA ARG A 10 -4.33 -14.05 4.75
C ARG A 10 -4.24 -13.08 3.56
N ALA A 11 -4.38 -11.78 3.81
CA ALA A 11 -4.24 -10.76 2.77
C ALA A 11 -2.81 -10.75 2.18
N GLU A 12 -1.79 -10.95 3.01
CA GLU A 12 -0.39 -11.05 2.56
C GLU A 12 -0.14 -12.26 1.67
N ALA A 13 -0.63 -13.44 2.08
CA ALA A 13 -0.52 -14.65 1.27
C ALA A 13 -1.19 -14.49 -0.11
N LEU A 14 -2.35 -13.83 -0.17
CA LEU A 14 -3.05 -13.57 -1.43
C LEU A 14 -2.26 -12.62 -2.34
N LEU A 15 -1.72 -11.52 -1.80
CA LEU A 15 -0.90 -10.59 -2.58
C LEU A 15 0.34 -11.31 -3.15
N GLN A 16 1.04 -12.07 -2.31
CA GLN A 16 2.22 -12.82 -2.73
C GLN A 16 1.87 -13.88 -3.77
N GLN A 17 0.74 -14.56 -3.63
CA GLN A 17 0.26 -15.52 -4.63
C GLN A 17 -0.03 -14.84 -5.97
N MET A 18 -0.65 -13.64 -5.97
CA MET A 18 -0.87 -12.87 -7.19
C MET A 18 0.45 -12.43 -7.84
N GLU A 19 1.45 -12.01 -7.06
CA GLU A 19 2.79 -11.69 -7.57
C GLU A 19 3.49 -12.91 -8.19
N LEU A 20 3.35 -14.09 -7.58
CA LEU A 20 3.99 -15.34 -8.04
C LEU A 20 3.32 -15.97 -9.26
N LEU A 21 2.06 -15.65 -9.55
CA LEU A 21 1.31 -16.22 -10.68
C LEU A 21 1.72 -15.66 -12.07
N ASN A 22 2.86 -14.97 -12.14
CA ASN A 22 3.65 -14.65 -13.33
C ASN A 22 2.82 -14.25 -14.57
N GLY A 23 1.87 -13.34 -14.39
CA GLY A 23 1.12 -12.70 -15.48
C GLY A 23 -0.31 -13.17 -15.73
N LYS A 24 -0.81 -14.25 -15.10
CA LYS A 24 -2.23 -14.63 -15.23
C LYS A 24 -3.17 -13.73 -14.42
N VAL A 25 -2.71 -13.27 -13.26
CA VAL A 25 -3.41 -12.34 -12.38
C VAL A 25 -2.36 -11.42 -11.77
N LYS A 26 -2.23 -10.18 -12.25
CA LYS A 26 -1.32 -9.19 -11.65
C LYS A 26 -2.07 -8.40 -10.58
N PRO A 27 -1.47 -8.13 -9.40
CA PRO A 27 -2.03 -7.18 -8.46
C PRO A 27 -2.20 -5.81 -9.12
N THR A 28 -3.35 -5.17 -8.90
CA THR A 28 -3.62 -3.81 -9.40
C THR A 28 -3.47 -2.80 -8.28
N THR A 29 -3.52 -1.51 -8.61
CA THR A 29 -3.64 -0.42 -7.63
C THR A 29 -4.73 -0.68 -6.59
N ALA A 30 -5.87 -1.26 -6.97
CA ALA A 30 -6.93 -1.60 -6.03
C ALA A 30 -6.50 -2.68 -5.03
N THR A 31 -5.78 -3.72 -5.50
CA THR A 31 -5.25 -4.80 -4.64
C THR A 31 -4.27 -4.25 -3.61
N TYR A 32 -3.33 -3.40 -4.03
CA TYR A 32 -2.37 -2.77 -3.13
C TYR A 32 -3.03 -1.83 -2.13
N ASN A 33 -4.00 -1.02 -2.58
CA ASN A 33 -4.75 -0.13 -1.69
C ASN A 33 -5.53 -0.90 -0.62
N ALA A 34 -6.20 -1.99 -1.00
CA ALA A 34 -6.88 -2.87 -0.05
C ALA A 34 -5.89 -3.44 0.99
N MET A 35 -4.70 -3.86 0.55
CA MET A 35 -3.67 -4.37 1.45
C MET A 35 -3.18 -3.30 2.44
N MET A 36 -2.88 -2.09 1.96
CA MET A 36 -2.49 -0.96 2.84
C MET A 36 -3.59 -0.63 3.85
N ASP A 37 -4.86 -0.65 3.44
CA ASP A 37 -6.00 -0.44 4.33
C ASP A 37 -6.12 -1.52 5.42
N VAL A 38 -5.89 -2.80 5.07
CA VAL A 38 -5.86 -3.89 6.06
C VAL A 38 -4.75 -3.67 7.10
N TRP A 39 -3.56 -3.24 6.69
CA TRP A 39 -2.46 -2.92 7.61
C TRP A 39 -2.78 -1.70 8.48
N ALA A 40 -3.41 -0.67 7.90
CA ALA A 40 -3.83 0.54 8.61
C ALA A 40 -4.89 0.25 9.68
N LYS A 41 -5.82 -0.67 9.40
CA LYS A 41 -6.95 -1.00 10.28
C LYS A 41 -6.62 -2.04 11.35
N HIS A 42 -5.87 -3.08 10.99
CA HIS A 42 -5.73 -4.28 11.82
C HIS A 42 -4.30 -4.57 12.28
N GLY A 43 -3.30 -3.98 11.64
CA GLY A 43 -1.90 -4.35 11.87
C GLY A 43 -1.20 -3.56 12.97
N ASN A 44 -1.65 -2.33 13.27
CA ASN A 44 -0.84 -1.30 13.97
C ASN A 44 0.62 -1.29 13.47
N ASN A 45 0.80 -1.59 12.17
CA ASN A 45 2.10 -1.84 11.56
C ASN A 45 2.20 -0.98 10.29
N VAL A 46 2.38 0.31 10.53
CA VAL A 46 2.52 1.30 9.47
C VAL A 46 3.73 1.01 8.57
N SER A 47 4.79 0.40 9.11
CA SER A 47 5.96 -0.03 8.34
C SER A 47 5.60 -1.04 7.24
N ARG A 48 4.61 -1.91 7.48
CA ARG A 48 4.12 -2.83 6.44
C ARG A 48 3.31 -2.11 5.37
N ALA A 49 2.45 -1.16 5.75
CA ALA A 49 1.74 -0.33 4.78
C ALA A 49 2.72 0.47 3.91
N GLU A 50 3.79 1.01 4.49
CA GLU A 50 4.84 1.71 3.75
C GLU A 50 5.58 0.77 2.79
N ALA A 51 5.96 -0.43 3.24
CA ALA A 51 6.61 -1.42 2.39
C ALA A 51 5.75 -1.79 1.17
N VAL A 52 4.43 -1.89 1.34
CA VAL A 52 3.48 -2.13 0.25
C VAL A 52 3.48 -0.96 -0.76
N LEU A 53 3.44 0.29 -0.29
CA LEU A 53 3.50 1.47 -1.18
C LEU A 53 4.83 1.52 -1.96
N ARG A 54 5.95 1.25 -1.29
CA ARG A 54 7.29 1.23 -1.92
C ARG A 54 7.41 0.12 -2.96
N ARG A 55 6.88 -1.08 -2.66
CA ARG A 55 6.82 -2.19 -3.61
C ARG A 55 6.01 -1.82 -4.85
N MET A 56 4.86 -1.21 -4.63
CA MET A 56 3.98 -0.71 -5.69
C MET A 56 4.68 0.33 -6.58
N GLN A 57 5.35 1.32 -5.99
CA GLN A 57 6.18 2.29 -6.72
C GLN A 57 7.27 1.62 -7.56
N HIS A 58 8.02 0.69 -6.96
CA HIS A 58 9.12 -0.01 -7.63
C HIS A 58 8.65 -0.83 -8.83
N LEU A 59 7.53 -1.56 -8.69
CA LEU A 59 6.98 -2.37 -9.77
C LEU A 59 6.45 -1.53 -10.94
N TYR A 60 5.94 -0.33 -10.65
CA TYR A 60 5.52 0.60 -11.69
C TYR A 60 6.71 1.24 -12.40
N THR A 61 7.70 1.75 -11.66
CA THR A 61 8.86 2.46 -12.25
C THR A 61 9.84 1.55 -12.97
N SER A 62 9.95 0.28 -12.56
CA SER A 62 10.72 -0.75 -13.28
C SER A 62 10.05 -1.25 -14.56
N GLY A 63 8.73 -1.01 -14.71
CA GLY A 63 7.93 -1.56 -15.80
C GLY A 63 7.49 -3.02 -15.61
N GLU A 64 7.81 -3.66 -14.48
CA GLU A 64 7.38 -5.05 -14.18
C GLU A 64 5.85 -5.18 -14.08
N ASN A 65 5.20 -4.15 -13.53
CA ASN A 65 3.74 -4.07 -13.42
C ASN A 65 3.21 -2.65 -13.60
N THR A 66 2.78 -2.32 -14.82
CA THR A 66 2.13 -1.05 -15.17
C THR A 66 0.81 -0.81 -14.42
N GLU A 67 0.12 -1.88 -13.99
CA GLU A 67 -1.13 -1.82 -13.21
C GLU A 67 -0.90 -1.50 -11.74
N ALA A 68 0.36 -1.46 -11.28
CA ALA A 68 0.73 -1.11 -9.91
C ALA A 68 1.03 0.39 -9.74
N ARG A 69 0.47 1.28 -10.59
CA ARG A 69 0.70 2.72 -10.49
C ARG A 69 0.11 3.32 -9.21
N PRO A 70 0.91 3.92 -8.31
CA PRO A 70 0.38 4.59 -7.12
C PRO A 70 -0.56 5.74 -7.49
N ASN A 71 -1.60 5.95 -6.69
CA ASN A 71 -2.53 7.05 -6.88
C ASN A 71 -2.81 7.78 -5.55
N ALA A 72 -3.59 8.86 -5.59
CA ALA A 72 -3.89 9.64 -4.38
C ALA A 72 -4.48 8.78 -3.24
N LEU A 73 -5.24 7.72 -3.55
CA LEU A 73 -5.77 6.80 -2.55
C LEU A 73 -4.67 5.97 -1.88
N SER A 74 -3.64 5.55 -2.63
CA SER A 74 -2.47 4.83 -2.11
C SER A 74 -1.75 5.64 -1.02
N TYR A 75 -1.46 6.91 -1.31
CA TYR A 75 -0.80 7.82 -0.37
C TYR A 75 -1.71 8.17 0.81
N SER A 76 -2.99 8.46 0.55
CA SER A 76 -3.99 8.72 1.60
C SER A 76 -4.12 7.54 2.57
N SER A 77 -4.04 6.31 2.05
CA SER A 77 -4.09 5.09 2.86
C SER A 77 -2.89 4.99 3.81
N LEU A 78 -1.68 5.33 3.33
CA LEU A 78 -0.47 5.34 4.16
C LEU A 78 -0.48 6.48 5.19
N ILE A 79 -0.95 7.68 4.80
CA ILE A 79 -1.13 8.81 5.72
C ILE A 79 -2.12 8.42 6.85
N ASN A 80 -3.24 7.80 6.51
CA ASN A 80 -4.22 7.30 7.48
C ASN A 80 -3.62 6.21 8.38
N ALA A 81 -2.78 5.33 7.84
CA ALA A 81 -2.05 4.32 8.63
C ALA A 81 -1.11 4.99 9.64
N TYR A 82 -0.36 6.02 9.23
CA TYR A 82 0.46 6.82 10.13
C TYR A 82 -0.37 7.50 11.22
N ALA A 83 -1.47 8.17 10.84
CA ALA A 83 -2.36 8.87 11.79
C ALA A 83 -2.97 7.94 12.85
N LYS A 84 -3.21 6.67 12.52
CA LYS A 84 -3.73 5.64 13.44
C LYS A 84 -2.64 4.89 14.20
N SER A 85 -1.39 5.01 13.79
CA SER A 85 -0.27 4.32 14.42
C SER A 85 0.14 4.99 15.72
N LYS A 86 0.69 4.22 16.66
CA LYS A 86 1.36 4.76 17.86
C LYS A 86 2.80 5.20 17.58
N HIS A 87 3.15 5.44 16.32
CA HIS A 87 4.52 5.76 15.92
C HIS A 87 4.89 7.17 16.41
N ARG A 88 6.00 7.31 17.14
CA ARG A 88 6.43 8.57 17.77
C ARG A 88 6.53 9.74 16.80
N ASN A 89 6.88 9.45 15.54
CA ASN A 89 7.04 10.43 14.47
C ASN A 89 5.95 10.32 13.41
N ALA A 90 4.76 9.78 13.74
CA ALA A 90 3.69 9.56 12.78
C ALA A 90 3.32 10.82 11.97
N ALA A 91 3.20 11.97 12.64
CA ALA A 91 2.87 13.24 11.98
C ALA A 91 3.95 13.67 10.98
N LEU A 92 5.23 13.58 11.36
CA LEU A 92 6.35 13.91 10.48
C LEU A 92 6.43 12.99 9.26
N GLN A 93 6.16 11.69 9.46
CA GLN A 93 6.14 10.74 8.35
C GLN A 93 4.94 10.99 7.43
N ALA A 94 3.75 11.25 7.97
CA ALA A 94 2.59 11.61 7.18
C ALA A 94 2.84 12.86 6.32
N GLU A 95 3.46 13.90 6.88
CA GLU A 95 3.83 15.11 6.14
C GLU A 95 4.85 14.81 5.02
N LYS A 96 5.86 13.97 5.31
CA LYS A 96 6.83 13.52 4.30
C LYS A 96 6.14 12.80 3.14
N ILE A 97 5.24 11.86 3.43
CA ILE A 97 4.49 11.11 2.42
C ILE A 97 3.59 12.04 1.61
N PHE A 98 2.98 13.06 2.23
CA PHE A 98 2.19 14.07 1.53
C PHE A 98 3.05 14.89 0.55
N LYS A 99 4.24 15.34 0.98
CA LYS A 99 5.19 16.04 0.08
C LYS A 99 5.67 15.16 -1.07
N GLU A 100 5.92 13.87 -0.81
CA GLU A 100 6.25 12.90 -1.87
C GLU A 100 5.10 12.76 -2.89
N GLN A 101 3.84 12.80 -2.43
CA GLN A 101 2.67 12.77 -3.31
C GLN A 101 2.64 13.99 -4.24
N GLU A 102 2.94 15.19 -3.75
CA GLU A 102 2.93 16.42 -4.57
C GLU A 102 4.03 16.44 -5.64
N GLN A 103 5.17 15.81 -5.35
CA GLN A 103 6.29 15.73 -6.28
C GLN A 103 6.14 14.62 -7.32
N ASP A 104 5.30 13.61 -7.06
CA ASP A 104 5.03 12.55 -8.01
C ASP A 104 4.07 13.05 -9.10
N SER A 105 4.66 13.55 -10.18
CA SER A 105 3.97 14.01 -11.40
C SER A 105 3.16 12.92 -12.10
N ASN A 106 3.24 11.66 -11.64
CA ASN A 106 2.42 10.54 -12.13
C ASN A 106 1.16 10.29 -11.29
N ILE A 107 0.75 11.17 -10.37
CA ILE A 107 -0.48 10.92 -9.61
C ILE A 107 -1.71 11.43 -10.36
N ARG A 108 -2.65 10.51 -10.65
CA ARG A 108 -3.98 10.91 -11.13
C ARG A 108 -4.76 11.47 -9.93
N PRO A 109 -5.31 12.70 -10.00
CA PRO A 109 -6.22 13.18 -8.97
C PRO A 109 -7.46 12.29 -8.94
N VAL A 110 -7.89 11.88 -7.73
CA VAL A 110 -9.14 11.15 -7.56
C VAL A 110 -10.28 12.12 -7.89
N THR A 111 -10.97 11.89 -9.00
CA THR A 111 -12.29 12.45 -9.26
C THR A 111 -13.27 11.57 -8.48
N GLN A 112 -13.84 12.11 -7.42
CA GLN A 112 -14.87 11.46 -6.63
C GLN A 112 -16.17 11.53 -7.45
N THR A 113 -16.61 10.39 -8.01
CA THR A 113 -17.96 10.23 -8.56
C THR A 113 -18.93 9.82 -7.48
#